data_AF-A0A0S3S5L1-F1
#
_entry.id   AF-A0A0S3S5L1-F1
#
_cell.length_a   1.000
_cell.length_b   1.000
_cell.length_c   1.000
_cell.angle_alpha   90.00
_cell.angle_beta   90.00
_cell.angle_gamma   90.00
#
_symmetry.space_group_name_H-M   'P 1'
#
loop_
_entity.id
_entity.type
_entity.pdbx_description
1 polymer ?
#
loop_
_entity_poly.entity_id
_entity_poly.type
_entity_poly.pdbx_seq_one_letter_code
_entity_poly.pdbx_strand_id
1 'polypeptide(L)'
;MFCLHVDIVVESEKNVVILAIYFIHWTMYVHTVMLYITTITCSFWKQVCIENFDFQKMELLPYDCFAHILSFTSPQDLCRSSLVSSILQSMADSDAVWENFLPSNYHQIVSRFVTSSLSCSSKKQLFSMLCNPRPIDDGNKIFSIEKRSGKICYLLSARQLSIAWGNSPLYWSWKPIRGSRFEEAAELRTISWLEIKGSINSGMLSPNTLYGAYLQVKIADRAYGLDVLPSEVSVEVGKHKSQGTVCIRSCRKTDTKCSFRFEDEEWSEIDLGSFYTCSNEEVRMCLKEVKGVHLKGGLIVDGLEIRPKHLEKASAYRP
;
A
#
# COMPACT_ATOMS: atom_id res chain seq x y z
N MET A 1 -67.38 -9.13 -24.38
CA MET A 1 -68.26 -10.28 -24.07
C MET A 1 -67.73 -11.44 -24.90
N PHE A 2 -67.16 -12.53 -24.38
CA PHE A 2 -67.28 -13.19 -23.07
C PHE A 2 -65.94 -13.82 -22.66
N CYS A 3 -65.70 -13.86 -21.35
CA CYS A 3 -64.70 -14.65 -20.66
C CYS A 3 -64.93 -16.16 -20.80
N LEU A 4 -63.86 -16.95 -20.70
CA LEU A 4 -63.79 -18.29 -20.10
C LEU A 4 -62.34 -18.45 -19.59
N HIS A 5 -62.06 -18.16 -18.30
CA HIS A 5 -61.99 -19.13 -17.20
C HIS A 5 -61.14 -20.37 -17.53
N VAL A 6 -59.89 -20.36 -17.06
CA VAL A 6 -59.10 -21.57 -16.79
C VAL A 6 -58.78 -21.54 -15.30
N ASP A 7 -59.54 -22.34 -14.57
CA ASP A 7 -59.37 -22.59 -13.15
C ASP A 7 -58.07 -23.35 -12.89
N ILE A 8 -57.31 -22.83 -11.93
CA ILE A 8 -56.15 -23.47 -11.32
C ILE A 8 -56.69 -24.49 -10.31
N VAL A 9 -56.54 -25.78 -10.58
CA VAL A 9 -56.69 -26.83 -9.58
C VAL A 9 -55.31 -27.21 -9.08
N VAL A 10 -55.10 -26.96 -7.79
CA VAL A 10 -53.87 -27.16 -7.03
C VAL A 10 -53.63 -28.64 -6.80
N GLU A 11 -52.51 -29.15 -7.30
CA GLU A 11 -51.92 -30.41 -6.82
C GLU A 11 -50.44 -30.24 -6.46
N SER A 12 -50.23 -30.19 -5.15
CA SER A 12 -49.03 -30.48 -4.36
C SER A 12 -47.87 -29.46 -4.31
N GLU A 13 -47.60 -29.06 -3.07
CA GLU A 13 -46.61 -28.08 -2.55
C GLU A 13 -45.16 -28.25 -3.06
N LYS A 14 -44.84 -29.35 -3.73
CA LYS A 14 -43.50 -29.60 -4.29
C LYS A 14 -43.19 -28.70 -5.48
N ASN A 15 -44.19 -28.35 -6.30
CA ASN A 15 -43.98 -27.54 -7.50
C ASN A 15 -43.72 -26.05 -7.20
N VAL A 16 -44.28 -25.52 -6.10
CA VAL A 16 -44.05 -24.13 -5.67
C VAL A 16 -42.64 -23.97 -5.08
N VAL A 17 -42.17 -24.96 -4.32
CA VAL A 17 -40.79 -24.97 -3.79
C VAL A 17 -39.78 -25.10 -4.94
N ILE A 18 -40.06 -25.94 -5.94
CA ILE A 18 -39.20 -26.10 -7.12
C ILE A 18 -39.13 -24.79 -7.94
N LEU A 19 -40.27 -24.14 -8.21
CA LEU A 19 -40.31 -22.86 -8.93
C LEU A 19 -39.61 -21.73 -8.14
N ALA A 20 -39.73 -21.70 -6.82
CA ALA A 20 -39.02 -20.74 -5.97
C ALA A 20 -37.50 -20.98 -5.97
N ILE A 21 -37.05 -22.24 -5.95
CA ILE A 21 -35.63 -22.58 -6.04
C ILE A 21 -35.08 -22.20 -7.42
N TYR A 22 -35.79 -22.48 -8.51
CA TYR A 22 -35.36 -22.05 -9.85
C TYR A 22 -35.33 -20.52 -9.99
N PHE A 23 -36.26 -19.80 -9.36
CA PHE A 23 -36.25 -18.33 -9.38
C PHE A 23 -35.13 -17.72 -8.53
N ILE A 24 -34.81 -18.30 -7.36
CA ILE A 24 -33.67 -17.89 -6.52
C ILE A 24 -32.34 -18.24 -7.21
N HIS A 25 -32.24 -19.42 -7.81
CA HIS A 25 -31.04 -19.82 -8.55
C HIS A 25 -30.86 -18.99 -9.82
N TRP A 26 -31.94 -18.63 -10.52
CA TRP A 26 -31.91 -17.74 -11.68
C TRP A 26 -31.56 -16.31 -11.30
N THR A 27 -32.12 -15.76 -10.22
CA THR A 27 -31.78 -14.42 -9.72
C THR A 27 -30.35 -14.35 -9.19
N MET A 28 -29.87 -15.36 -8.45
CA MET A 28 -28.47 -15.46 -8.01
C MET A 28 -27.52 -15.67 -9.20
N TYR A 29 -27.89 -16.45 -10.20
CA TYR A 29 -27.10 -16.65 -11.41
C TYR A 29 -27.04 -15.35 -12.24
N VAL A 30 -28.15 -14.63 -12.40
CA VAL A 30 -28.18 -13.33 -13.09
C VAL A 30 -27.41 -12.27 -12.30
N HIS A 31 -27.46 -12.25 -10.98
CA HIS A 31 -26.69 -11.31 -10.16
C HIS A 31 -25.19 -11.64 -10.16
N THR A 32 -24.83 -12.93 -10.10
CA THR A 32 -23.45 -13.40 -10.17
C THR A 32 -22.88 -13.19 -11.57
N VAL A 33 -23.65 -13.43 -12.63
CA VAL A 33 -23.25 -13.15 -14.02
C VAL A 33 -23.19 -11.64 -14.27
N MET A 34 -24.06 -10.82 -13.70
CA MET A 34 -23.95 -9.35 -13.77
C MET A 34 -22.75 -8.81 -12.98
N LEU A 35 -22.45 -9.36 -11.81
CA LEU A 35 -21.24 -9.04 -11.03
C LEU A 35 -19.97 -9.53 -11.76
N TYR A 36 -20.01 -10.70 -12.37
CA TYR A 36 -18.89 -11.26 -13.13
C TYR A 36 -18.68 -10.51 -14.45
N ILE A 37 -19.75 -10.10 -15.14
CA ILE A 37 -19.69 -9.25 -16.33
C ILE A 37 -19.24 -7.84 -15.96
N THR A 38 -19.70 -7.23 -14.86
CA THR A 38 -19.19 -5.91 -14.43
C THR A 38 -17.74 -5.97 -13.96
N THR A 39 -17.30 -7.06 -13.33
CA THR A 39 -15.90 -7.23 -12.90
C THR A 39 -14.97 -7.53 -14.08
N ILE A 40 -15.41 -8.36 -15.03
CA ILE A 40 -14.65 -8.69 -16.25
C ILE A 40 -14.67 -7.53 -17.23
N THR A 41 -15.79 -6.83 -17.41
CA THR A 41 -15.83 -5.62 -18.24
C THR A 41 -15.04 -4.49 -17.60
N CYS A 42 -15.05 -4.31 -16.27
CA CYS A 42 -14.23 -3.26 -15.63
C CYS A 42 -12.73 -3.55 -15.71
N SER A 43 -12.29 -4.82 -15.59
CA SER A 43 -10.88 -5.21 -15.73
C SER A 43 -10.41 -5.28 -17.20
N PHE A 44 -11.25 -5.77 -18.11
CA PHE A 44 -10.98 -5.84 -19.54
C PHE A 44 -11.04 -4.46 -20.20
N TRP A 45 -12.00 -3.59 -19.82
CA TRP A 45 -12.01 -2.18 -20.24
C TRP A 45 -10.89 -1.37 -19.57
N LYS A 46 -10.46 -1.70 -18.33
CA LYS A 46 -9.24 -1.10 -17.75
C LYS A 46 -8.01 -1.34 -18.63
N GLN A 47 -7.89 -2.53 -19.21
CA GLN A 47 -6.73 -2.89 -20.03
C GLN A 47 -6.86 -2.39 -21.47
N VAL A 48 -8.05 -2.49 -22.07
CA VAL A 48 -8.31 -2.15 -23.48
C VAL A 48 -8.49 -0.64 -23.70
N CYS A 49 -9.03 0.11 -22.72
CA CYS A 49 -9.21 1.55 -22.88
C CYS A 49 -7.93 2.35 -22.78
N ILE A 50 -6.93 1.89 -22.01
CA ILE A 50 -5.72 2.68 -21.75
C ILE A 50 -4.78 2.71 -22.97
N GLU A 51 -4.82 1.70 -23.85
CA GLU A 51 -3.85 1.58 -24.95
C GLU A 51 -4.34 2.10 -26.31
N ASN A 52 -5.63 2.39 -26.51
CA ASN A 52 -6.18 2.85 -27.82
C ASN A 52 -7.42 3.78 -27.74
N PHE A 53 -7.57 4.62 -26.71
CA PHE A 53 -8.70 5.56 -26.64
C PHE A 53 -8.42 6.86 -27.39
N ASP A 54 -9.22 7.12 -28.43
CA ASP A 54 -9.24 8.39 -29.17
C ASP A 54 -9.94 9.47 -28.34
N PHE A 55 -9.16 10.40 -27.77
CA PHE A 55 -9.65 11.45 -26.88
C PHE A 55 -10.68 12.40 -27.53
N GLN A 56 -10.72 12.50 -28.87
CA GLN A 56 -11.69 13.35 -29.57
C GLN A 56 -13.14 12.85 -29.46
N LYS A 57 -13.38 11.57 -29.18
CA LYS A 57 -14.74 11.03 -28.97
C LYS A 57 -15.26 11.20 -27.53
N MET A 58 -14.42 11.66 -26.60
CA MET A 58 -14.80 11.76 -25.17
C MET A 58 -15.71 12.93 -24.88
N GLU A 59 -15.65 14.00 -25.68
CA GLU A 59 -16.51 15.18 -25.51
C GLU A 59 -18.00 14.88 -25.79
N LEU A 60 -18.30 13.70 -26.34
CA LEU A 60 -19.66 13.23 -26.60
C LEU A 60 -20.30 12.48 -25.42
N LEU A 61 -19.51 12.10 -24.40
CA LEU A 61 -20.04 11.43 -23.22
C LEU A 61 -20.62 12.44 -22.22
N PRO A 62 -21.74 12.12 -21.55
CA PRO A 62 -22.22 12.92 -20.44
C PRO A 62 -21.16 13.08 -19.35
N TYR A 63 -21.14 14.24 -18.71
CA TYR A 63 -20.16 14.61 -17.67
C TYR A 63 -20.00 13.51 -16.61
N ASP A 64 -21.10 12.97 -16.10
CA ASP A 64 -21.09 11.97 -15.03
C ASP A 64 -20.46 10.65 -15.46
N CYS A 65 -20.74 10.19 -16.69
CA CYS A 65 -20.16 8.97 -17.24
C CYS A 65 -18.64 9.12 -17.36
N PHE A 66 -18.18 10.27 -17.81
CA PHE A 66 -16.77 10.49 -18.02
C PHE A 66 -16.00 10.73 -16.72
N ALA A 67 -16.55 11.51 -15.79
CA ALA A 67 -16.00 11.65 -14.44
C ALA A 67 -15.89 10.28 -13.73
N HIS A 68 -16.86 9.40 -13.94
CA HIS A 68 -16.82 8.04 -13.43
C HIS A 68 -15.68 7.22 -14.06
N ILE A 69 -15.48 7.28 -15.38
CA ILE A 69 -14.34 6.61 -16.05
C ILE A 69 -13.02 7.13 -15.49
N LEU A 70 -12.86 8.46 -15.42
CA LEU A 70 -11.67 9.10 -14.88
C LEU A 70 -11.38 8.69 -13.44
N SER A 71 -12.40 8.45 -12.62
CA SER A 71 -12.24 8.02 -11.23
C SER A 71 -11.60 6.63 -11.07
N PHE A 72 -11.60 5.80 -12.12
CA PHE A 72 -10.92 4.50 -12.12
C PHE A 72 -9.52 4.52 -12.73
N THR A 73 -9.07 5.67 -13.23
CA THR A 73 -7.71 5.87 -13.74
C THR A 73 -6.72 6.06 -12.58
N SER A 74 -5.42 6.21 -12.87
CA SER A 74 -4.47 6.61 -11.85
C SER A 74 -4.45 8.15 -11.71
N PRO A 75 -4.13 8.73 -10.53
CA PRO A 75 -3.90 10.16 -10.40
C PRO A 75 -2.92 10.73 -11.43
N GLN A 76 -1.93 9.93 -11.85
CA GLN A 76 -0.97 10.31 -12.87
C GLN A 76 -1.61 10.42 -14.26
N ASP A 77 -2.43 9.45 -14.64
CA ASP A 77 -3.12 9.43 -15.94
C ASP A 77 -4.23 10.48 -16.00
N LEU A 78 -4.88 10.75 -14.87
CA LEU A 78 -5.81 11.86 -14.74
C LEU A 78 -5.12 13.21 -15.05
N CYS A 79 -3.96 13.46 -14.41
CA CYS A 79 -3.20 14.70 -14.64
C CYS A 79 -2.70 14.82 -16.09
N ARG A 80 -2.47 13.71 -16.80
CA ARG A 80 -2.13 13.74 -18.22
C ARG A 80 -3.35 14.05 -19.08
N SER A 81 -4.50 13.46 -18.75
CA SER A 81 -5.76 13.66 -19.46
C SER A 81 -6.25 15.12 -19.35
N SER A 82 -5.99 15.80 -18.23
CA SER A 82 -6.34 17.21 -18.06
C SER A 82 -5.63 18.16 -19.02
N LEU A 83 -4.54 17.73 -19.66
CA LEU A 83 -3.78 18.57 -20.60
C LEU A 83 -4.32 18.53 -22.03
N VAL A 84 -5.29 17.64 -22.31
CA VAL A 84 -5.77 17.39 -23.68
C VAL A 84 -6.82 18.42 -24.12
N SER A 85 -7.73 18.83 -23.23
CA SER A 85 -8.70 19.90 -23.49
C SER A 85 -9.16 20.58 -22.20
N SER A 86 -9.75 21.78 -22.31
CA SER A 86 -10.28 22.54 -21.17
C SER A 86 -11.47 21.84 -20.50
N ILE A 87 -12.28 21.11 -21.27
CA ILE A 87 -13.38 20.29 -20.74
C ILE A 87 -12.81 19.19 -19.85
N LEU A 88 -11.82 18.45 -20.37
CA LEU A 88 -11.13 17.40 -19.63
C LEU A 88 -10.42 17.94 -18.38
N GLN A 89 -9.84 19.14 -18.45
CA GLN A 89 -9.26 19.82 -17.30
C GLN A 89 -10.30 20.07 -16.21
N SER A 90 -11.46 20.64 -16.57
CA SER A 90 -12.53 20.94 -15.61
C SER A 90 -13.05 19.67 -14.90
N MET A 91 -13.16 18.56 -15.65
CA MET A 91 -13.58 17.27 -15.14
C MET A 91 -12.52 16.64 -14.24
N ALA A 92 -11.25 16.70 -14.67
CA ALA A 92 -10.12 16.21 -13.90
C ALA A 92 -9.88 17.02 -12.62
N ASP A 93 -10.32 18.26 -12.54
CA ASP A 93 -10.24 19.08 -11.32
C ASP A 93 -11.46 18.90 -10.40
N SER A 94 -12.44 18.08 -10.80
CA SER A 94 -13.66 17.84 -10.01
C SER A 94 -13.40 16.99 -8.77
N ASP A 95 -13.94 17.43 -7.64
CA ASP A 95 -13.88 16.71 -6.36
C ASP A 95 -14.55 15.32 -6.42
N ALA A 96 -15.51 15.09 -7.32
CA ALA A 96 -16.11 13.77 -7.50
C ALA A 96 -15.08 12.72 -7.97
N VAL A 97 -14.12 13.14 -8.81
CA VAL A 97 -13.05 12.27 -9.31
C VAL A 97 -12.03 12.03 -8.21
N TRP A 98 -11.56 13.11 -7.56
CA TRP A 98 -10.52 13.03 -6.53
C TRP A 98 -10.95 12.29 -5.27
N GLU A 99 -12.25 12.22 -4.96
CA GLU A 99 -12.77 11.40 -3.85
C GLU A 99 -12.35 9.94 -3.97
N ASN A 100 -12.31 9.39 -5.19
CA ASN A 100 -11.98 7.97 -5.42
C ASN A 100 -10.48 7.67 -5.26
N PHE A 101 -9.63 8.70 -5.29
CA PHE A 101 -8.19 8.55 -5.04
C PHE A 101 -7.81 8.73 -3.57
N LEU A 102 -8.73 9.27 -2.76
CA LEU A 102 -8.53 9.38 -1.33
C LEU A 102 -8.85 8.03 -0.66
N PRO A 103 -8.09 7.61 0.36
CA PRO A 103 -8.42 6.42 1.12
C PRO A 103 -9.77 6.59 1.82
N SER A 104 -10.65 5.60 1.82
CA SER A 104 -12.00 5.73 2.41
C SER A 104 -12.02 6.20 3.87
N ASN A 105 -10.96 5.94 4.63
CA ASN A 105 -10.78 6.37 6.02
C ASN A 105 -9.96 7.67 6.17
N TYR A 106 -9.79 8.47 5.12
CA TYR A 106 -8.94 9.67 5.14
C TYR A 106 -9.36 10.67 6.23
N HIS A 107 -10.64 10.82 6.52
CA HIS A 107 -11.12 11.69 7.61
C HIS A 107 -10.56 11.26 8.98
N GLN A 108 -10.50 9.96 9.25
CA GLN A 108 -9.93 9.43 10.49
C GLN A 108 -8.42 9.64 10.52
N ILE A 109 -7.73 9.43 9.39
CA ILE A 109 -6.29 9.67 9.27
C ILE A 109 -5.98 11.16 9.51
N VAL A 110 -6.77 12.06 8.92
CA VAL A 110 -6.66 13.50 9.06
C VAL A 110 -6.76 13.94 10.52
N SER A 111 -7.69 13.36 11.28
CA SER A 111 -7.86 13.67 12.71
C SER A 111 -6.67 13.28 13.58
N ARG A 112 -5.79 12.37 13.10
CA ARG A 112 -4.62 11.87 13.83
C ARG A 112 -3.34 12.67 13.58
N PHE A 113 -3.38 13.67 12.70
CA PHE A 113 -2.22 14.54 12.49
C PHE A 113 -1.97 15.46 13.69
N VAL A 114 -0.69 15.60 14.04
CA VAL A 114 -0.23 16.42 15.18
C VAL A 114 -0.54 17.92 14.98
N THR A 115 -0.70 18.39 13.73
CA THR A 115 -1.04 19.78 13.41
C THR A 115 -2.39 19.85 12.69
N SER A 116 -3.43 20.29 13.39
CA SER A 116 -4.84 20.13 12.96
C SER A 116 -5.40 21.23 12.03
N SER A 117 -4.59 22.13 11.45
CA SER A 117 -5.10 23.10 10.48
C SER A 117 -4.98 22.61 9.03
N LEU A 118 -5.86 21.68 8.65
CA LEU A 118 -6.00 21.33 7.23
C LEU A 118 -7.07 22.20 6.58
N SER A 119 -6.69 23.38 6.07
CA SER A 119 -7.55 24.16 5.18
C SER A 119 -7.26 23.75 3.73
N CYS A 120 -7.98 22.76 3.21
CA CYS A 120 -7.95 22.43 1.78
C CYS A 120 -9.21 22.99 1.13
N SER A 121 -9.06 23.67 -0.02
CA SER A 121 -10.20 24.20 -0.78
C SER A 121 -10.75 23.20 -1.81
N SER A 122 -10.04 22.10 -2.07
CA SER A 122 -10.44 21.02 -2.97
C SER A 122 -9.86 19.67 -2.52
N LYS A 123 -10.43 18.57 -2.98
CA LYS A 123 -9.92 17.21 -2.73
C LYS A 123 -8.63 16.92 -3.48
N LYS A 124 -8.41 17.58 -4.62
CA LYS A 124 -7.12 17.57 -5.32
C LYS A 124 -5.99 18.14 -4.46
N GLN A 125 -6.24 19.28 -3.81
CA GLN A 125 -5.28 19.86 -2.85
C GLN A 125 -5.07 18.95 -1.65
N LEU A 126 -6.13 18.35 -1.12
CA LEU A 126 -6.03 17.38 -0.03
C LEU A 126 -5.17 16.16 -0.44
N PHE A 127 -5.38 15.60 -1.63
CA PHE A 127 -4.57 14.50 -2.15
C PHE A 127 -3.09 14.88 -2.24
N SER A 128 -2.78 16.03 -2.86
CA SER A 128 -1.41 16.56 -2.96
C SER A 128 -0.77 16.74 -1.59
N MET A 129 -1.54 17.19 -0.60
CA MET A 129 -1.10 17.36 0.77
C MET A 129 -0.79 16.03 1.46
N LEU A 130 -1.66 15.03 1.31
CA LEU A 130 -1.50 13.68 1.87
C LEU A 130 -0.37 12.89 1.20
N CYS A 131 0.07 13.28 0.00
CA CYS A 131 1.27 12.74 -0.63
C CYS A 131 2.56 13.16 0.07
N ASN A 132 2.54 14.21 0.90
CA ASN A 132 3.70 14.64 1.67
C ASN A 132 3.73 13.88 3.00
N PRO A 133 4.84 13.17 3.34
CA PRO A 133 4.96 12.45 4.59
C PRO A 133 4.72 13.34 5.81
N ARG A 134 3.80 12.92 6.69
CA ARG A 134 3.43 13.67 7.90
C ARG A 134 3.35 12.77 9.13
N PRO A 135 3.85 13.24 10.29
CA PRO A 135 3.75 12.51 11.54
C PRO A 135 2.30 12.41 12.02
N ILE A 136 1.92 11.22 12.49
CA ILE A 136 0.67 10.90 13.18
C ILE A 136 1.00 10.13 14.46
N ASP A 137 0.00 9.93 15.33
CA ASP A 137 0.12 9.15 16.56
C ASP A 137 1.31 9.60 17.43
N ASP A 138 1.35 10.89 17.78
CA ASP A 138 2.41 11.46 18.61
C ASP A 138 3.81 11.30 17.98
N GLY A 139 3.90 11.41 16.66
CA GLY A 139 5.16 11.31 15.91
C GLY A 139 5.69 9.89 15.74
N ASN A 140 5.00 8.87 16.24
CA ASN A 140 5.46 7.48 16.19
C ASN A 140 5.27 6.81 14.82
N LYS A 141 4.42 7.38 13.97
CA LYS A 141 4.24 6.91 12.60
C LYS A 141 4.24 8.09 11.66
N ILE A 142 4.69 7.88 10.44
CA ILE A 142 4.55 8.85 9.36
C ILE A 142 3.61 8.27 8.32
N PHE A 143 2.57 9.02 8.01
CA PHE A 143 1.60 8.69 6.97
C PHE A 143 1.93 9.43 5.69
N SER A 144 1.75 8.75 4.55
CA SER A 144 1.70 9.38 3.24
C SER A 144 0.85 8.54 2.28
N ILE A 145 0.55 9.11 1.12
CA ILE A 145 -0.06 8.40 0.01
C ILE A 145 0.93 8.35 -1.16
N GLU A 146 1.01 7.21 -1.83
CA GLU A 146 1.81 7.08 -3.04
C GLU A 146 1.17 7.87 -4.19
N LYS A 147 1.88 8.90 -4.67
CA LYS A 147 1.41 9.83 -5.71
C LYS A 147 0.85 9.15 -6.97
N ARG A 148 1.43 8.02 -7.38
CA ARG A 148 1.04 7.32 -8.62
C ARG A 148 -0.25 6.53 -8.48
N SER A 149 -0.45 5.86 -7.34
CA SER A 149 -1.52 4.88 -7.17
C SER A 149 -2.62 5.33 -6.22
N GLY A 150 -2.39 6.38 -5.43
CA GLY A 150 -3.30 6.81 -4.36
C GLY A 150 -3.31 5.84 -3.15
N LYS A 151 -2.38 4.90 -3.09
CA LYS A 151 -2.34 3.87 -2.03
C LYS A 151 -1.61 4.36 -0.80
N ILE A 152 -2.08 3.94 0.38
CA ILE A 152 -1.52 4.33 1.67
C ILE A 152 -0.10 3.81 1.83
N CYS A 153 0.78 4.63 2.38
CA CYS A 153 2.12 4.27 2.84
C CYS A 153 2.27 4.63 4.34
N TYR A 154 2.92 3.76 5.10
CA TYR A 154 3.26 4.01 6.49
C TYR A 154 4.75 3.83 6.73
N LEU A 155 5.31 4.68 7.58
CA LEU A 155 6.59 4.45 8.21
C LEU A 155 6.38 4.39 9.72
N LEU A 156 6.77 3.28 10.33
CA LEU A 156 6.72 3.08 11.79
C LEU A 156 8.08 3.46 12.37
N SER A 157 8.10 4.24 13.45
CA SER A 157 9.36 4.58 14.14
C SER A 157 9.99 3.34 14.77
N ALA A 158 11.30 3.37 15.01
CA ALA A 158 11.97 2.33 15.79
C ALA A 158 11.34 2.11 17.17
N ARG A 159 10.72 3.15 17.76
CA ARG A 159 9.97 3.06 19.03
C ARG A 159 8.68 2.24 18.93
N GLN A 160 8.10 2.09 17.74
CA GLN A 160 6.96 1.22 17.49
C GLN A 160 7.37 -0.23 17.20
N LEU A 161 8.66 -0.51 17.05
CA LEU A 161 9.16 -1.85 16.78
C LEU A 161 9.44 -2.60 18.09
N SER A 162 9.22 -3.92 18.05
CA SER A 162 9.66 -4.81 19.10
C SER A 162 11.11 -5.22 18.82
N ILE A 163 12.03 -4.55 19.50
CA ILE A 163 13.48 -4.80 19.42
C ILE A 163 13.91 -5.61 20.64
N ALA A 164 14.53 -6.77 20.41
CA ALA A 164 15.03 -7.61 21.49
C ALA A 164 16.07 -6.84 22.34
N TRP A 165 15.82 -6.80 23.66
CA TRP A 165 16.53 -5.96 24.64
C TRP A 165 16.62 -4.46 24.31
N GLY A 166 15.72 -3.93 23.47
CA GLY A 166 15.70 -2.52 23.07
C GLY A 166 15.63 -1.53 24.24
N ASN A 167 15.03 -1.93 25.37
CA ASN A 167 14.94 -1.09 26.57
C ASN A 167 16.21 -1.11 27.45
N SER A 168 17.19 -1.96 27.12
CA SER A 168 18.43 -2.07 27.89
C SER A 168 19.50 -1.12 27.32
N PRO A 169 19.95 -0.11 28.08
CA PRO A 169 20.97 0.84 27.61
C PRO A 169 22.35 0.20 27.43
N LEU A 170 22.55 -1.02 27.94
CA LEU A 170 23.77 -1.80 27.71
C LEU A 170 23.91 -2.23 26.25
N TYR A 171 22.77 -2.54 25.61
CA TYR A 171 22.72 -3.13 24.29
C TYR A 171 22.28 -2.15 23.21
N TRP A 172 21.39 -1.21 23.55
CA TRP A 172 20.84 -0.24 22.60
C TRP A 172 21.00 1.19 23.13
N SER A 173 21.28 2.12 22.22
CA SER A 173 21.29 3.55 22.49
C SER A 173 20.20 4.21 21.66
N TRP A 174 19.27 4.89 22.32
CA TRP A 174 18.27 5.72 21.65
C TRP A 174 18.81 7.15 21.59
N LYS A 175 18.89 7.71 20.39
CA LYS A 175 19.41 9.07 20.19
C LYS A 175 18.86 9.71 18.91
N PRO A 176 18.80 11.04 18.84
CA PRO A 176 18.54 11.74 17.59
C PRO A 176 19.69 11.47 16.60
N ILE A 177 19.34 11.16 15.36
CA ILE A 177 20.28 10.91 14.25
C ILE A 177 20.00 11.91 13.14
N ARG A 178 21.05 12.50 12.57
CA ARG A 178 20.92 13.39 11.40
C ARG A 178 20.32 12.65 10.21
N GLY A 179 19.35 13.30 9.57
CA GLY A 179 18.58 12.72 8.47
C GLY A 179 17.53 11.68 8.90
N SER A 180 17.34 11.41 10.19
CA SER A 180 16.19 10.61 10.68
C SER A 180 14.89 11.36 10.43
N ARG A 181 13.82 10.59 10.13
CA ARG A 181 12.46 11.14 10.01
C ARG A 181 11.74 11.18 11.37
N PHE A 182 12.33 10.60 12.40
CA PHE A 182 11.81 10.52 13.75
C PHE A 182 12.70 11.27 14.75
N GLU A 183 12.19 11.49 15.96
CA GLU A 183 12.96 12.16 17.02
C GLU A 183 14.14 11.31 17.48
N GLU A 184 13.96 9.99 17.55
CA GLU A 184 14.97 9.05 17.99
C GLU A 184 15.06 7.83 17.08
N ALA A 185 16.28 7.37 16.84
CA ALA A 185 16.60 6.09 16.22
C ALA A 185 17.30 5.17 17.22
N ALA A 186 17.24 3.86 16.99
CA ALA A 186 17.87 2.86 17.84
C ALA A 186 19.24 2.45 17.28
N GLU A 187 20.32 2.78 17.99
CA GLU A 187 21.67 2.33 17.66
C GLU A 187 22.06 1.11 18.50
N LEU A 188 22.44 0.03 17.82
CA LEU A 188 22.94 -1.18 18.42
C LEU A 188 24.37 -0.98 18.95
N ARG A 189 24.59 -1.17 20.25
CA ARG A 189 25.93 -1.12 20.87
C ARG A 189 26.68 -2.44 20.67
N THR A 190 26.14 -3.53 21.22
CA THR A 190 26.68 -4.88 21.06
C THR A 190 25.63 -5.92 21.45
N ILE A 191 25.37 -6.92 20.60
CA ILE A 191 24.57 -8.12 20.95
C ILE A 191 25.07 -9.33 20.15
N SER A 192 24.76 -10.55 20.62
CA SER A 192 24.86 -11.77 19.80
C SER A 192 23.52 -12.16 19.17
N TRP A 193 22.40 -11.89 19.86
CA TRP A 193 21.04 -12.17 19.40
C TRP A 193 20.39 -10.90 18.87
N LEU A 194 20.28 -10.76 17.55
CA LEU A 194 19.57 -9.64 16.91
C LEU A 194 18.17 -10.09 16.51
N GLU A 195 17.14 -9.39 16.97
CA GLU A 195 15.76 -9.61 16.54
C GLU A 195 14.99 -8.30 16.60
N ILE A 196 14.43 -7.90 15.44
CA ILE A 196 13.63 -6.70 15.25
C ILE A 196 12.32 -7.13 14.60
N LYS A 197 11.20 -6.84 15.26
CA LYS A 197 9.86 -7.18 14.79
C LYS A 197 9.03 -5.91 14.65
N GLY A 198 8.24 -5.84 13.58
CA GLY A 198 7.19 -4.85 13.41
C GLY A 198 5.86 -5.53 13.15
N SER A 199 4.76 -4.88 13.53
CA SER A 199 3.43 -5.31 13.13
C SER A 199 2.58 -4.15 12.69
N ILE A 200 1.68 -4.42 11.74
CA ILE A 200 0.65 -3.48 11.31
C ILE A 200 -0.62 -4.24 10.98
N ASN A 201 -1.76 -3.62 11.25
CA ASN A 201 -3.05 -4.15 10.83
C ASN A 201 -3.26 -3.85 9.34
N SER A 202 -3.51 -4.87 8.50
CA SER A 202 -3.69 -4.69 7.06
C SER A 202 -4.95 -3.90 6.69
N GLY A 203 -5.93 -3.81 7.59
CA GLY A 203 -7.11 -2.93 7.45
C GLY A 203 -6.77 -1.44 7.53
N MET A 204 -5.57 -1.07 8.01
CA MET A 204 -5.08 0.31 7.91
C MET A 204 -4.47 0.63 6.54
N LEU A 205 -4.17 -0.39 5.73
CA LEU A 205 -3.59 -0.26 4.40
C LEU A 205 -4.67 -0.25 3.32
N SER A 206 -4.30 0.12 2.11
CA SER A 206 -5.23 0.03 0.99
C SER A 206 -5.53 -1.44 0.65
N PRO A 207 -6.80 -1.84 0.46
CA PRO A 207 -7.15 -3.21 0.14
C PRO A 207 -6.69 -3.59 -1.26
N ASN A 208 -6.62 -4.90 -1.52
CA ASN A 208 -6.27 -5.50 -2.81
C ASN A 208 -4.97 -4.93 -3.40
N THR A 209 -3.94 -4.80 -2.56
CA THR A 209 -2.68 -4.16 -2.93
C THR A 209 -1.51 -5.02 -2.44
N LEU A 210 -0.51 -5.21 -3.31
CA LEU A 210 0.76 -5.82 -2.93
C LEU A 210 1.62 -4.78 -2.23
N TYR A 211 2.03 -5.07 -1.01
CA TYR A 211 2.90 -4.23 -0.19
C TYR A 211 4.26 -4.88 -0.01
N GLY A 212 5.31 -4.04 0.05
CA GLY A 212 6.63 -4.42 0.53
C GLY A 212 6.89 -3.81 1.91
N ALA A 213 7.67 -4.51 2.73
CA ALA A 213 8.12 -4.06 4.04
C ALA A 213 9.64 -3.86 4.02
N TYR A 214 10.10 -2.65 4.34
CA TYR A 214 11.50 -2.24 4.23
C TYR A 214 11.99 -1.65 5.54
N LEU A 215 12.99 -2.26 6.16
CA LEU A 215 13.61 -1.71 7.37
C LEU A 215 14.61 -0.62 6.96
N GLN A 216 14.44 0.58 7.49
CA GLN A 216 15.29 1.74 7.22
C GLN A 216 16.44 1.78 8.22
N VAL A 217 17.67 1.58 7.73
CA VAL A 217 18.86 1.40 8.57
C VAL A 217 20.07 2.21 8.10
N LYS A 218 20.94 2.53 9.04
CA LYS A 218 22.28 3.07 8.80
C LYS A 218 23.31 2.19 9.49
N ILE A 219 24.52 2.17 8.97
CA ILE A 219 25.64 1.43 9.55
C ILE A 219 26.64 2.46 10.06
N ALA A 220 26.87 2.47 11.37
CA ALA A 220 27.85 3.37 12.00
C ALA A 220 29.27 3.04 11.53
N ASP A 221 30.17 4.03 11.52
CA ASP A 221 31.56 3.87 11.07
C ASP A 221 32.32 2.77 11.84
N ARG A 222 31.99 2.59 13.13
CA ARG A 222 32.59 1.58 14.01
C ARG A 222 31.80 0.27 14.06
N ALA A 223 30.93 0.01 13.08
CA ALA A 223 30.13 -1.21 13.05
C ALA A 223 30.96 -2.47 12.79
N TYR A 224 30.60 -3.56 13.45
CA TYR A 224 31.27 -4.86 13.35
C TYR A 224 30.25 -5.99 13.46
N GLY A 225 30.61 -7.17 12.95
CA GLY A 225 29.81 -8.39 13.09
C GLY A 225 28.53 -8.46 12.25
N LEU A 226 28.11 -7.38 11.57
CA LEU A 226 26.87 -7.33 10.78
C LEU A 226 26.97 -8.00 9.39
N ASP A 227 28.15 -8.48 9.02
CA ASP A 227 28.48 -9.08 7.72
C ASP A 227 28.99 -10.52 7.82
N VAL A 228 28.97 -11.10 9.02
CA VAL A 228 29.51 -12.45 9.27
C VAL A 228 28.51 -13.52 8.86
N LEU A 229 27.23 -13.34 9.18
CA LEU A 229 26.16 -14.26 8.82
C LEU A 229 25.02 -13.51 8.12
N PRO A 230 24.31 -14.16 7.19
CA PRO A 230 23.08 -13.60 6.66
C PRO A 230 22.01 -13.54 7.75
N SER A 231 21.25 -12.44 7.79
CA SER A 231 20.09 -12.29 8.66
C SER A 231 18.86 -12.91 8.00
N GLU A 232 18.05 -13.62 8.77
CA GLU A 232 16.76 -14.15 8.33
C GLU A 232 15.72 -13.02 8.33
N VAL A 233 14.95 -12.90 7.26
CA VAL A 233 13.81 -11.99 7.15
C VAL A 233 12.54 -12.75 6.91
N SER A 234 11.42 -12.23 7.39
CA SER A 234 10.12 -12.83 7.14
C SER A 234 8.97 -11.84 7.21
N VAL A 235 7.93 -12.11 6.41
CA VAL A 235 6.62 -11.47 6.53
C VAL A 235 5.55 -12.55 6.71
N GLU A 236 4.66 -12.35 7.66
CA GLU A 236 3.59 -13.27 8.02
C GLU A 236 2.25 -12.52 8.02
N VAL A 237 1.26 -13.04 7.29
CA VAL A 237 -0.11 -12.51 7.22
C VAL A 237 -1.07 -13.69 7.31
N GLY A 238 -1.82 -13.74 8.40
CA GLY A 238 -2.72 -14.86 8.69
C GLY A 238 -1.98 -16.20 8.71
N LYS A 239 -2.29 -17.07 7.74
CA LYS A 239 -1.64 -18.39 7.59
C LYS A 239 -0.45 -18.38 6.62
N HIS A 240 -0.25 -17.29 5.90
CA HIS A 240 0.80 -17.18 4.89
C HIS A 240 2.07 -16.60 5.51
N LYS A 241 3.20 -17.27 5.27
CA LYS A 241 4.51 -16.82 5.72
C LYS A 241 5.51 -16.89 4.59
N SER A 242 6.13 -15.76 4.30
CA SER A 242 7.28 -15.66 3.41
C SER A 242 8.55 -15.51 4.25
N GLN A 243 9.62 -16.18 3.86
CA GLN A 243 10.92 -16.11 4.54
C GLN A 243 12.03 -15.98 3.50
N GLY A 244 13.10 -15.30 3.88
CA GLY A 244 14.31 -15.12 3.09
C GLY A 244 15.51 -14.81 3.96
N THR A 245 16.63 -14.53 3.31
CA THR A 245 17.88 -14.14 3.97
C THR A 245 18.48 -12.92 3.30
N VAL A 246 19.04 -12.01 4.08
CA VAL A 246 19.65 -10.77 3.60
C VAL A 246 20.98 -10.51 4.32
N CYS A 247 21.93 -9.90 3.63
CA CYS A 247 23.21 -9.49 4.21
C CYS A 247 23.20 -7.98 4.47
N ILE A 248 23.25 -7.57 5.74
CA ILE A 248 23.11 -6.16 6.16
C ILE A 248 24.16 -5.24 5.51
N ARG A 249 25.41 -5.71 5.32
CA ARG A 249 26.50 -4.91 4.73
C ARG A 249 26.59 -4.97 3.20
N SER A 250 25.89 -5.90 2.53
CA SER A 250 25.97 -6.02 1.06
C SER A 250 25.13 -4.98 0.31
N CYS A 251 24.40 -4.10 1.00
CA CYS A 251 23.67 -2.97 0.40
C CYS A 251 24.61 -1.82 -0.02
N ARG A 252 25.69 -2.09 -0.77
CA ARG A 252 26.55 -1.04 -1.34
C ARG A 252 26.14 -0.72 -2.79
N LYS A 253 25.56 0.48 -2.93
CA LYS A 253 25.46 1.36 -4.11
C LYS A 253 25.36 0.65 -5.47
N THR A 254 24.13 0.58 -6.01
CA THR A 254 23.97 0.53 -7.47
C THR A 254 24.54 1.81 -8.07
N ASP A 255 25.54 1.64 -8.94
CA ASP A 255 26.15 2.70 -9.75
C ASP A 255 25.10 3.53 -10.48
N THR A 256 25.00 4.81 -10.14
CA THR A 256 24.56 5.83 -11.10
C THR A 256 25.35 7.10 -10.84
N LYS A 257 26.34 7.36 -11.71
CA LYS A 257 27.05 8.64 -11.80
C LYS A 257 26.03 9.75 -12.05
N CYS A 258 25.82 10.61 -11.06
CA CYS A 258 25.52 12.02 -11.27
C CYS A 258 26.29 12.83 -10.22
N SER A 259 27.23 13.63 -10.72
CA SER A 259 28.04 14.57 -9.96
C SER A 259 27.19 15.72 -9.44
N PHE A 260 27.02 15.85 -8.13
CA PHE A 260 27.19 17.06 -7.31
C PHE A 260 27.12 16.62 -5.85
N ARG A 261 28.26 16.68 -5.16
CA ARG A 261 28.43 16.21 -3.78
C ARG A 261 27.91 17.23 -2.78
N PHE A 262 26.97 16.81 -1.96
CA PHE A 262 27.04 16.96 -0.50
C PHE A 262 26.93 15.53 0.07
N GLU A 263 27.64 15.25 1.16
CA GLU A 263 27.91 13.92 1.73
C GLU A 263 26.69 12.96 1.76
N ASP A 264 26.86 11.77 1.17
CA ASP A 264 25.85 10.69 1.10
C ASP A 264 25.52 10.13 2.51
N GLU A 265 24.63 10.78 3.26
CA GLU A 265 23.99 10.28 4.49
C GLU A 265 22.65 9.54 4.22
N GLU A 266 22.54 8.83 3.09
CA GLU A 266 21.30 8.15 2.70
C GLU A 266 21.05 6.90 3.56
N TRP A 267 19.81 6.70 4.02
CA TRP A 267 19.41 5.48 4.72
C TRP A 267 19.43 4.30 3.75
N SER A 268 19.85 3.13 4.24
CA SER A 268 19.78 1.87 3.50
C SER A 268 18.48 1.16 3.80
N GLU A 269 17.88 0.54 2.78
CA GLU A 269 16.66 -0.25 2.91
C GLU A 269 17.00 -1.75 2.97
N ILE A 270 16.42 -2.47 3.94
CA ILE A 270 16.45 -3.93 3.98
C ILE A 270 15.05 -4.45 3.62
N ASP A 271 14.90 -5.14 2.49
CA ASP A 271 13.65 -5.80 2.09
C ASP A 271 13.38 -6.99 3.01
N LEU A 272 12.32 -6.88 3.81
CA LEU A 272 11.87 -7.95 4.72
C LEU A 272 10.96 -8.96 4.01
N GLY A 273 10.43 -8.59 2.85
CA GLY A 273 9.49 -9.35 2.05
C GLY A 273 8.25 -8.53 1.63
N SER A 274 7.36 -9.19 0.90
CA SER A 274 6.10 -8.62 0.43
C SER A 274 4.90 -9.44 0.87
N PHE A 275 3.76 -8.76 0.99
CA PHE A 275 2.48 -9.36 1.37
C PHE A 275 1.33 -8.67 0.65
N TYR A 276 0.18 -9.34 0.54
CA TYR A 276 -0.99 -8.81 -0.15
C TYR A 276 -2.13 -8.55 0.84
N THR A 277 -2.83 -7.43 0.68
CA THR A 277 -3.92 -7.00 1.57
C THR A 277 -5.28 -7.52 1.09
N CYS A 278 -5.72 -8.69 1.60
CA CYS A 278 -7.07 -9.25 1.30
C CYS A 278 -8.11 -8.99 2.40
N SER A 279 -7.69 -9.04 3.66
CA SER A 279 -8.54 -9.07 4.84
C SER A 279 -7.98 -8.13 5.92
N ASN A 280 -8.71 -7.99 7.03
CA ASN A 280 -8.29 -7.23 8.21
C ASN A 280 -7.50 -8.15 9.17
N GLU A 281 -6.24 -8.41 8.84
CA GLU A 281 -5.34 -9.31 9.56
C GLU A 281 -4.14 -8.56 10.11
N GLU A 282 -3.52 -9.12 11.16
CA GLU A 282 -2.23 -8.63 11.64
C GLU A 282 -1.12 -9.11 10.71
N VAL A 283 -0.36 -8.16 10.16
CA VAL A 283 0.85 -8.40 9.39
C VAL A 283 2.04 -8.31 10.33
N ARG A 284 2.85 -9.36 10.41
CA ARG A 284 4.09 -9.37 11.21
C ARG A 284 5.30 -9.42 10.29
N MET A 285 6.25 -8.53 10.53
CA MET A 285 7.49 -8.41 9.78
C MET A 285 8.65 -8.60 10.76
N CYS A 286 9.68 -9.35 10.36
CA CYS A 286 10.78 -9.69 11.25
C CYS A 286 12.11 -9.71 10.50
N LEU A 287 13.13 -9.14 11.13
CA LEU A 287 14.54 -9.36 10.83
C LEU A 287 15.17 -10.00 12.05
N LYS A 288 15.88 -11.13 11.87
CA LYS A 288 16.52 -11.82 12.98
C LYS A 288 17.83 -12.48 12.59
N GLU A 289 18.77 -12.48 13.51
CA GLU A 289 20.04 -13.17 13.40
C GLU A 289 20.42 -13.71 14.78
N VAL A 290 19.92 -14.91 15.06
CA VAL A 290 19.94 -15.55 16.39
C VAL A 290 20.78 -16.83 16.43
N LYS A 291 21.19 -17.33 15.27
CA LYS A 291 21.94 -18.59 15.12
C LYS A 291 23.46 -18.41 15.34
N GLY A 292 23.95 -17.18 15.32
CA GLY A 292 25.37 -16.86 15.51
C GLY A 292 25.70 -16.54 16.97
N VAL A 293 26.89 -16.93 17.41
CA VAL A 293 27.45 -16.54 18.73
C VAL A 293 28.35 -15.30 18.66
N HIS A 294 28.59 -14.76 17.46
CA HIS A 294 29.46 -13.60 17.28
C HIS A 294 28.76 -12.33 17.74
N LEU A 295 29.55 -11.40 18.30
CA LEU A 295 29.05 -10.08 18.68
C LEU A 295 28.92 -9.20 17.44
N LYS A 296 27.85 -8.41 17.40
CA LYS A 296 27.61 -7.42 16.35
C LYS A 296 27.16 -6.10 16.96
N GLY A 297 27.52 -5.00 16.31
CA GLY A 297 27.30 -3.64 16.79
C GLY A 297 27.32 -2.62 15.66
N GLY A 298 26.77 -1.44 15.92
CA GLY A 298 26.74 -0.28 15.01
C GLY A 298 25.61 -0.28 13.98
N LEU A 299 24.59 -1.13 14.13
CA LEU A 299 23.35 -1.04 13.35
C LEU A 299 22.46 0.07 13.91
N ILE A 300 22.11 1.06 13.10
CA ILE A 300 21.18 2.14 13.46
C ILE A 300 19.86 1.88 12.74
N VAL A 301 18.76 1.84 13.47
CA VAL A 301 17.41 1.57 12.95
C VAL A 301 16.57 2.83 13.08
N ASP A 302 16.10 3.38 11.96
CA ASP A 302 15.17 4.51 11.94
C ASP A 302 13.73 4.04 12.17
N GLY A 303 13.34 3.03 11.41
CA GLY A 303 11.97 2.58 11.35
C GLY A 303 11.70 1.53 10.28
N LEU A 304 10.42 1.20 10.12
CA LEU A 304 9.92 0.20 9.18
C LEU A 304 8.93 0.83 8.20
N GLU A 305 9.27 0.81 6.93
CA GLU A 305 8.46 1.37 5.85
C GLU A 305 7.60 0.31 5.18
N ILE A 306 6.31 0.57 5.08
CA ILE A 306 5.32 -0.25 4.39
C ILE A 306 4.77 0.56 3.23
N ARG A 307 5.09 0.15 2.01
CA ARG A 307 4.68 0.85 0.78
C ARG A 307 4.22 -0.11 -0.32
N PRO A 308 3.34 0.32 -1.23
CA PRO A 308 2.94 -0.48 -2.38
C PRO A 308 4.17 -0.94 -3.17
N LYS A 309 4.16 -2.20 -3.60
CA LYS A 309 5.19 -2.79 -4.47
C LYS A 309 4.60 -2.92 -5.86
N HIS A 310 5.16 -2.19 -6.82
CA HIS A 310 4.79 -2.33 -8.22
C HIS A 310 5.41 -3.62 -8.75
N LEU A 311 4.61 -4.47 -9.36
CA LEU A 311 5.12 -5.57 -10.14
C LEU A 311 5.77 -4.96 -11.38
N GLU A 312 7.10 -4.93 -11.42
CA GLU A 312 7.79 -4.66 -12.67
C GLU A 312 7.33 -5.75 -13.65
N LYS A 313 6.70 -5.34 -14.76
CA LYS A 313 6.45 -6.24 -15.88
C LYS A 313 7.81 -6.81 -16.24
N ALA A 314 8.01 -8.12 -16.02
CA ALA A 314 9.20 -8.81 -16.47
C ALA A 314 9.42 -8.37 -17.92
N SER A 315 10.52 -7.68 -18.18
CA SER A 315 10.92 -7.36 -19.54
C SER A 315 11.00 -8.70 -20.26
N ALA A 316 10.00 -8.99 -21.09
CA ALA A 316 10.02 -10.15 -21.96
C ALA A 316 11.29 -10.00 -22.78
N TYR A 317 12.31 -10.80 -22.43
CA TYR A 317 13.42 -11.09 -23.29
C TYR A 317 12.79 -11.51 -24.63
N ARG A 318 12.80 -10.61 -25.62
CA ARG A 318 12.54 -11.01 -26.99
C ARG A 318 13.81 -11.70 -27.48
N PRO A 319 13.71 -12.92 -28.02
CA PRO A 319 14.85 -13.68 -28.51
C PRO A 319 15.55 -12.99 -29.68
#